data_AF-C5KVE9-F1
#
_entry.id   AF-C5KVE9-F1
#
_cell.length_a   1.000
_cell.length_b   1.000
_cell.length_c   1.000
_cell.angle_alpha   90.00
_cell.angle_beta   90.00
_cell.angle_gamma   90.00
#
_symmetry.space_group_name_H-M   'P 1'
#
loop_
_entity.id
_entity.type
_entity.pdbx_description
1 polymer ?
#
loop_
_entity_poly.entity_id
_entity_poly.type
_entity_poly.pdbx_seq_one_letter_code
_entity_poly.pdbx_strand_id
1 'polypeptide(L)'
;LRFSKDKGRAATASRLPGEDDFYVRQDGTRAKFFTEDSLVELWERQGGFQRVELLTHRRCVINRKQGKEMKRVWIQAKWRAPLAPEGSKVSR
;
A
#
# COMPACT_ATOMS: atom_id res chain seq x y z
N LEU A 1 0.04 28.52 -3.08
CA LEU A 1 -0.22 27.63 -4.25
C LEU A 1 -1.36 26.68 -3.90
N ARG A 2 -2.31 26.52 -4.83
CA ARG A 2 -3.54 25.74 -4.68
C ARG A 2 -3.23 24.25 -4.46
N PHE A 3 -3.83 23.64 -3.44
CA PHE A 3 -3.79 22.19 -3.24
C PHE A 3 -4.69 21.52 -4.27
N SER A 4 -4.09 21.06 -5.37
CA SER A 4 -4.74 20.15 -6.32
C SER A 4 -5.14 18.87 -5.60
N LYS A 5 -6.30 18.33 -5.98
CA LYS A 5 -6.92 17.05 -5.56
C LYS A 5 -6.10 15.83 -6.02
N ASP A 6 -4.78 15.90 -5.99
CA ASP A 6 -3.93 14.80 -6.41
C ASP A 6 -3.78 13.80 -5.25
N LYS A 7 -4.54 12.71 -5.36
CA LYS A 7 -4.34 11.49 -4.59
C LYS A 7 -2.84 11.14 -4.65
N GLY A 8 -2.19 11.21 -3.48
CA GLY A 8 -0.72 11.21 -3.37
C GLY A 8 -0.02 10.14 -4.21
N ARG A 9 0.73 10.58 -5.22
CA ARG A 9 1.66 9.76 -6.00
C ARG A 9 2.98 9.63 -5.25
N ALA A 10 3.36 8.41 -4.88
CA ALA A 10 4.68 8.09 -4.34
C ALA A 10 5.73 7.96 -5.47
N ALA A 11 6.96 8.38 -5.15
CA ALA A 11 8.24 8.21 -5.86
C ALA A 11 8.20 7.96 -7.40
N THR A 12 8.29 9.03 -8.18
CA THR A 12 8.35 8.99 -9.66
C THR A 12 9.71 8.55 -10.22
N ALA A 13 10.80 8.66 -9.47
CA ALA A 13 12.16 8.65 -10.01
C ALA A 13 12.75 7.27 -10.39
N SER A 14 11.98 6.17 -10.29
CA SER A 14 12.54 4.82 -10.49
C SER A 14 11.51 3.80 -11.01
N ARG A 15 10.45 4.26 -11.66
CA ARG A 15 9.39 3.39 -12.21
C ARG A 15 9.86 2.85 -13.57
N LEU A 16 9.85 1.52 -13.74
CA LEU A 16 10.14 0.89 -15.03
C LEU A 16 8.91 1.03 -15.96
N PRO A 17 9.09 1.34 -17.26
CA PRO A 17 7.99 1.32 -18.21
C PRO A 17 7.49 -0.12 -18.41
N GLY A 18 6.19 -0.36 -18.23
CA GLY A 18 5.55 -1.64 -18.55
C GLY A 18 5.34 -2.63 -17.40
N GLU A 19 5.92 -2.39 -16.21
CA GLU A 19 5.60 -3.14 -15.00
C GLU A 19 5.00 -2.20 -13.94
N ASP A 20 3.69 -2.34 -13.73
CA ASP A 20 2.91 -1.54 -12.79
C ASP A 20 3.43 -1.67 -11.35
N ASP A 21 3.78 -0.52 -10.76
CA ASP A 21 4.02 -0.30 -9.32
C ASP A 21 5.24 -0.95 -8.66
N PHE A 22 6.19 -1.54 -9.39
CA PHE A 22 7.45 -2.03 -8.79
C PHE A 22 8.61 -1.04 -8.92
N TYR A 23 9.48 -1.00 -7.90
CA TYR A 23 10.79 -0.38 -7.96
C TYR A 23 11.87 -1.35 -7.48
N VAL A 24 13.03 -1.32 -8.12
CA VAL A 24 14.18 -2.18 -7.81
C VAL A 24 15.14 -1.43 -6.90
N ARG A 25 15.57 -2.07 -5.82
CA ARG A 25 16.60 -1.55 -4.90
C ARG A 25 18.01 -1.87 -5.39
N GLN A 26 19.01 -1.23 -4.80
CA GLN A 26 20.42 -1.42 -5.19
C GLN A 26 20.94 -2.86 -4.99
N ASP A 27 20.32 -3.62 -4.09
CA ASP A 27 20.59 -5.02 -3.80
C ASP A 27 19.83 -5.99 -4.74
N GLY A 28 19.09 -5.48 -5.73
CA GLY A 28 18.27 -6.27 -6.66
C GLY A 28 16.89 -6.67 -6.11
N THR A 29 16.58 -6.34 -4.85
CA THR A 29 15.26 -6.61 -4.28
C THR A 29 14.19 -5.73 -4.93
N ARG A 30 13.09 -6.33 -5.38
CA ARG A 30 11.91 -5.62 -5.90
C ARG A 30 10.97 -5.26 -4.78
N ALA A 31 10.49 -4.03 -4.78
CA ALA A 31 9.49 -3.53 -3.86
C ALA A 31 8.28 -3.00 -4.63
N LYS A 32 7.08 -3.39 -4.20
CA LYS A 32 5.81 -2.97 -4.81
C LYS A 32 5.22 -1.79 -4.05
N PHE A 33 4.70 -0.81 -4.77
CA PHE A 33 3.85 0.23 -4.21
C PHE A 33 2.40 -0.24 -4.18
N PHE A 34 1.71 0.08 -3.07
CA PHE A 34 0.30 -0.19 -2.92
C PHE A 34 -0.48 1.13 -2.89
N THR A 35 -1.62 1.11 -3.55
CA THR A 35 -2.68 2.12 -3.39
C THR A 35 -3.77 1.55 -2.49
N GLU A 36 -4.59 2.42 -1.89
CA GLU A 36 -5.78 1.99 -1.14
C GLU A 36 -6.64 1.04 -2.00
N ASP A 37 -6.94 1.45 -3.24
CA ASP A 37 -7.75 0.67 -4.18
C ASP A 37 -7.15 -0.72 -4.48
N SER A 38 -5.82 -0.81 -4.64
CA SER A 38 -5.15 -2.10 -4.87
C SER A 38 -5.28 -3.06 -3.68
N LEU A 39 -5.33 -2.52 -2.45
CA LEU A 39 -5.52 -3.32 -1.25
C LEU A 39 -6.98 -3.78 -1.13
N VAL A 40 -7.94 -2.95 -1.50
CA VAL A 40 -9.36 -3.32 -1.56
C VAL A 40 -9.57 -4.46 -2.56
N GLU A 41 -8.99 -4.34 -3.75
CA GLU A 41 -9.07 -5.38 -4.77
C GLU A 41 -8.51 -6.71 -4.26
N LEU A 42 -7.31 -6.68 -3.68
CA LEU A 42 -6.64 -7.88 -3.21
C LEU A 42 -7.35 -8.53 -2.01
N TRP A 43 -7.69 -7.76 -0.99
CA TRP A 43 -8.20 -8.32 0.27
C TRP A 43 -9.70 -8.56 0.27
N GLU A 44 -10.49 -7.68 -0.35
CA GLU A 44 -11.96 -7.77 -0.29
C GLU A 44 -12.53 -8.50 -1.50
N ARG A 45 -12.18 -8.06 -2.72
CA ARG A 45 -12.77 -8.64 -3.94
C ARG A 45 -12.21 -10.02 -4.25
N GLN A 46 -10.90 -10.20 -4.10
CA GLN A 46 -10.25 -11.48 -4.36
C GLN A 46 -10.18 -12.36 -3.12
N GLY A 47 -9.88 -11.77 -1.96
CA GLY A 47 -9.70 -12.51 -0.71
C GLY A 47 -10.97 -12.76 0.11
N GLY A 48 -12.09 -12.07 -0.19
CA GLY A 48 -13.33 -12.20 0.56
C GLY A 48 -13.26 -11.68 2.01
N PHE A 49 -12.23 -10.91 2.36
CA PHE A 49 -12.10 -10.33 3.70
C PHE A 49 -13.04 -9.14 3.86
N GLN A 50 -13.47 -8.88 5.10
CA GLN A 50 -14.27 -7.70 5.42
C GLN A 50 -13.38 -6.58 5.98
N ARG A 51 -13.45 -5.38 5.40
CA ARG A 51 -12.69 -4.22 5.90
C ARG A 51 -13.13 -3.84 7.31
N VAL A 52 -12.15 -3.68 8.20
CA VAL A 52 -12.34 -3.12 9.54
C VAL A 52 -11.81 -1.69 9.58
N GLU A 53 -10.65 -1.43 8.99
CA GLU A 53 -10.01 -0.12 8.99
C GLU A 53 -9.09 0.05 7.77
N LEU A 54 -9.02 1.26 7.22
CA LEU A 54 -8.10 1.65 6.16
C LEU A 54 -7.74 3.13 6.34
N LEU A 55 -6.48 3.39 6.70
CA LEU A 55 -5.96 4.71 7.05
C LEU A 55 -4.71 5.03 6.24
N THR A 56 -4.64 6.27 5.73
CA THR A 56 -3.46 6.77 5.04
C THR A 56 -2.81 7.92 5.80
N HIS A 57 -1.58 7.70 6.26
CA HIS A 57 -0.77 8.71 6.92
C HIS A 57 0.20 9.35 5.92
N ARG A 58 0.17 10.68 5.85
CA ARG A 58 1.09 11.47 5.00
C ARG A 58 2.02 12.26 5.91
N ARG A 59 3.33 12.11 5.71
CA ARG A 59 4.36 12.75 6.52
C ARG A 59 5.44 13.36 5.63
N CYS A 60 5.93 14.52 6.03
CA CYS A 60 7.11 15.13 5.45
C CYS A 60 8.30 14.81 6.35
N VAL A 61 9.33 14.17 5.80
CA VAL A 61 10.53 13.74 6.54
C VAL A 61 11.75 14.29 5.84
N ILE A 62 12.65 14.93 6.58
CA ILE A 62 13.91 15.45 6.03
C ILE A 62 14.99 14.38 6.18
N ASN A 63 15.61 13.98 5.07
CA ASN A 63 16.86 13.23 5.11
C ASN A 63 17.97 14.18 5.56
N ARG A 64 18.29 14.15 6.86
CA ARG A 64 19.29 15.04 7.47
C ARG A 64 20.67 14.93 6.83
N LYS A 65 21.06 13.76 6.32
CA LYS A 65 22.36 13.55 5.66
C LYS A 65 22.47 14.28 4.31
N GLN A 66 21.36 14.41 3.59
CA GLN A 66 21.33 14.97 2.24
C GLN A 66 20.55 16.30 2.16
N GLY A 67 20.03 16.81 3.28
CA GLY A 67 19.13 17.97 3.31
C GLY A 67 17.84 17.79 2.50
N LYS A 68 17.50 16.55 2.11
CA LYS A 68 16.43 16.28 1.13
C LYS A 68 15.09 16.08 1.83
N GLU A 69 14.11 16.90 1.47
CA GLU A 69 12.72 16.68 1.86
C GLU A 69 12.15 15.43 1.17
N MET A 70 11.57 14.53 1.95
CA MET A 70 10.91 13.32 1.48
C MET A 70 9.46 13.29 1.95
N LYS A 71 8.54 13.38 1.00
CA LYS A 71 7.12 13.14 1.25
C LYS A 71 6.87 11.63 1.30
N ARG A 72 6.53 11.13 2.47
CA ARG A 72 6.26 9.71 2.72
C ARG A 72 4.77 9.50 2.96
N VAL A 73 4.25 8.42 2.40
CA VAL A 73 2.88 7.98 2.57
C VAL A 73 2.92 6.56 3.12
N TRP A 74 2.13 6.31 4.16
CA TRP A 74 1.97 5.00 4.78
C TRP A 74 0.50 4.65 4.78
N ILE A 75 0.18 3.43 4.35
CA ILE A 75 -1.17 2.89 4.43
C ILE A 75 -1.17 1.87 5.55
N GLN A 76 -2.04 2.05 6.54
CA GLN A 76 -2.32 1.08 7.58
C GLN A 76 -3.73 0.54 7.33
N ALA A 77 -3.88 -0.78 7.34
CA ALA A 77 -5.15 -1.38 7.04
C ALA A 77 -5.36 -2.67 7.82
N LYS A 78 -6.62 -2.93 8.16
CA LYS A 78 -7.05 -4.05 8.97
C LYS A 78 -8.29 -4.65 8.35
N TRP A 79 -8.25 -5.96 8.12
CA TRP A 79 -9.39 -6.73 7.65
C TRP A 79 -9.69 -7.88 8.59
N ARG A 80 -10.94 -8.32 8.58
CA ARG A 80 -11.42 -9.53 9.24
C ARG A 80 -11.52 -10.65 8.21
N ALA A 81 -10.98 -11.82 8.54
CA ALA A 81 -11.11 -13.01 7.71
C ALA A 81 -12.59 -13.35 7.48
N PRO A 82 -12.95 -13.90 6.31
CA PRO A 82 -14.30 -14.42 6.10
C PRO A 82 -14.61 -15.47 7.18
N LEU A 83 -15.84 -15.46 7.70
CA LEU A 83 -16.31 -16.58 8.52
C LEU A 83 -16.15 -17.84 7.68
N ALA A 84 -15.47 -18.86 8.21
CA ALA A 84 -15.39 -20.15 7.54
C ALA A 84 -16.81 -20.58 7.16
N PRO A 85 -17.02 -21.17 5.97
CA PRO A 85 -18.33 -21.71 5.64
C PRO A 85 -18.77 -22.66 6.76
N GLU A 86 -19.97 -22.43 7.30
CA GLU A 86 -20.51 -23.22 8.40
C GLU A 86 -20.52 -24.70 7.98
N GLY A 87 -19.58 -25.49 8.51
CA GLY A 87 -19.37 -26.87 8.07
C GLY A 87 -17.95 -27.40 8.32
N SER A 88 -16.96 -26.53 8.50
CA SER A 88 -15.60 -26.93 8.89
C SER A 88 -15.55 -27.32 10.36
N LYS A 89 -16.12 -28.48 10.73
CA LYS A 89 -15.78 -29.14 11.99
C LYS A 89 -14.30 -29.50 11.92
N VAL A 90 -13.46 -28.69 12.59
CA VAL A 90 -12.08 -29.06 12.87
C VAL A 90 -12.13 -30.25 13.84
N SER A 91 -11.95 -31.46 13.32
CA SER A 91 -11.71 -32.64 14.14
C SER A 91 -10.39 -32.44 14.89
N ARG A 92 -10.48 -32.53 16.22
CA ARG A 92 -9.36 -32.40 17.16
C ARG A 92 -8.40 -33.57 17.05
#